data_AF-A0A849S4K3-F1
#
_entry.id   AF-A0A849S4K3-F1
#
_cell.length_a   1.000
_cell.length_b   1.000
_cell.length_c   1.000
_cell.angle_alpha   90.00
_cell.angle_beta   90.00
_cell.angle_gamma   90.00
#
_symmetry.space_group_name_H-M   'P 1'
#
loop_
_entity.id
_entity.type
_entity.pdbx_description
1 polymer ?
#
loop_
_entity_poly.entity_id
_entity_poly.type
_entity_poly.pdbx_seq_one_letter_code
_entity_poly.pdbx_strand_id
1 'polypeptide(L)'
;GKPATRFINKARAVQNVLGMHQDALQAEAQIRTFLKQSTSVREAFVAGLMVERQRQRRERAREKMPRLLRGLVKRGEKAWE
;
A
#
# COMPACT_ATOMS: atom_id res chain seq x y z
N GLY A 1 -27.88 5.16 -4.76
CA GLY A 1 -28.47 5.79 -3.55
C GLY A 1 -27.44 5.96 -2.43
N LYS A 2 -27.80 6.64 -1.33
CA LYS A 2 -26.89 6.93 -0.19
C LYS A 2 -26.12 5.70 0.35
N PRO A 3 -26.69 4.48 0.42
CA PRO A 3 -25.95 3.27 0.83
C PRO A 3 -24.81 2.90 -0.14
N ALA A 4 -25.07 2.89 -1.45
CA ALA A 4 -24.07 2.60 -2.48
C ALA A 4 -22.90 3.60 -2.44
N THR A 5 -23.17 4.90 -2.24
CA THR A 5 -22.10 5.92 -2.10
C THR A 5 -21.20 5.63 -0.88
N ARG A 6 -21.80 5.21 0.25
CA ARG A 6 -21.03 4.85 1.45
C ARG A 6 -20.16 3.61 1.24
N PHE A 7 -20.64 2.63 0.48
CA PHE A 7 -19.86 1.47 0.08
C PHE A 7 -18.67 1.86 -0.82
N ILE A 8 -18.91 2.63 -1.89
CA ILE A 8 -17.86 3.11 -2.80
C ILE A 8 -16.76 3.85 -2.04
N ASN A 9 -17.13 4.71 -1.09
CA ASN A 9 -16.14 5.44 -0.27
C ASN A 9 -15.26 4.50 0.58
N LYS A 10 -15.81 3.37 1.08
CA LYS A 10 -15.02 2.35 1.78
C LYS A 10 -14.17 1.53 0.82
N ALA A 11 -14.68 1.22 -0.37
CA ALA A 11 -13.94 0.50 -1.40
C ALA A 11 -12.71 1.31 -1.82
N ARG A 12 -12.88 2.63 -2.04
CA ARG A 12 -11.77 3.55 -2.33
C ARG A 12 -10.72 3.56 -1.22
N ALA A 13 -11.12 3.55 0.05
CA ALA A 13 -10.17 3.50 1.16
C ALA A 13 -9.35 2.21 1.17
N VAL A 14 -9.98 1.07 0.87
CA VAL A 14 -9.28 -0.23 0.71
C VAL A 14 -8.33 -0.17 -0.49
N GLN A 15 -8.80 0.30 -1.65
CA GLN A 15 -8.00 0.45 -2.87
C GLN A 15 -6.77 1.33 -2.66
N ASN A 16 -6.92 2.47 -1.96
CA ASN A 16 -5.79 3.35 -1.65
C ASN A 16 -4.69 2.63 -0.85
N VAL A 17 -5.06 1.82 0.14
CA VAL A 17 -4.08 1.08 0.94
C VAL A 17 -3.44 -0.05 0.15
N LEU A 18 -4.19 -0.75 -0.69
CA LEU A 18 -3.65 -1.74 -1.62
C LEU A 18 -2.66 -1.10 -2.60
N GLY A 19 -3.02 0.03 -3.20
CA GLY A 19 -2.16 0.80 -4.09
C GLY A 19 -0.85 1.21 -3.40
N MET A 20 -0.92 1.80 -2.21
CA MET A 20 0.29 2.15 -1.45
C MET A 20 1.18 0.94 -1.14
N HIS A 21 0.61 -0.24 -0.88
CA HIS A 21 1.38 -1.45 -0.64
C HIS A 21 2.09 -1.93 -1.92
N GLN A 22 1.38 -1.91 -3.06
CA GLN A 22 1.93 -2.27 -4.37
C GLN A 22 2.99 -1.29 -4.83
N ASP A 23 2.76 0.02 -4.67
CA ASP A 23 3.73 1.08 -5.02
C ASP A 23 5.02 0.90 -4.23
N ALA A 24 4.92 0.57 -2.93
CA ALA A 24 6.09 0.34 -2.10
C ALA A 24 6.86 -0.93 -2.51
N LEU A 25 6.17 -1.99 -2.91
CA LEU A 25 6.80 -3.19 -3.48
C LEU A 25 7.53 -2.87 -4.80
N GLN A 26 6.88 -2.15 -5.69
CA GLN A 26 7.45 -1.77 -6.98
C GLN A 26 8.65 -0.84 -6.78
N ALA A 27 8.55 0.14 -5.89
CA ALA A 27 9.66 1.03 -5.55
C ALA A 27 10.86 0.25 -4.96
N GLU A 28 10.62 -0.70 -4.04
CA GLU A 28 11.69 -1.56 -3.52
C GLU A 28 12.37 -2.35 -4.66
N ALA A 29 11.60 -2.92 -5.59
CA ALA A 29 12.14 -3.63 -6.75
C ALA A 29 13.00 -2.73 -7.64
N GLN A 30 12.56 -1.50 -7.91
CA GLN A 30 13.31 -0.53 -8.70
C GLN A 30 14.63 -0.13 -8.02
N ILE A 31 14.60 0.13 -6.71
CA ILE A 31 15.81 0.47 -5.93
C ILE A 31 16.81 -0.70 -5.97
N ARG A 32 16.33 -1.94 -5.87
CA ARG A 32 17.18 -3.13 -5.97
C ARG A 32 17.79 -3.31 -7.36
N THR A 33 17.05 -2.98 -8.41
CA THR A 33 17.57 -2.99 -9.77
C THR A 33 18.64 -1.92 -9.95
N PHE A 34 18.41 -0.71 -9.47
CA PHE A 34 19.40 0.37 -9.46
C PHE A 34 20.68 -0.03 -8.73
N LEU A 35 20.57 -0.68 -7.56
CA LEU A 35 21.71 -1.19 -6.79
C LEU A 35 22.61 -2.14 -7.59
N LYS A 36 22.06 -2.95 -8.51
CA LYS A 36 22.86 -3.86 -9.33
C LYS A 36 23.77 -3.12 -10.32
N GLN A 37 23.45 -1.87 -10.63
CA GLN A 37 24.19 -1.02 -11.57
C GLN A 37 25.08 0.01 -10.84
N SER A 38 24.88 0.17 -9.53
CA SER A 38 25.60 1.11 -8.68
C SER A 38 27.04 0.66 -8.44
N THR A 39 28.01 1.56 -8.60
CA THR A 39 29.44 1.31 -8.33
C THR A 39 29.95 2.02 -7.07
N SER A 40 29.14 2.91 -6.47
CA SER A 40 29.54 3.69 -5.29
C SER A 40 28.95 3.17 -3.97
N VAL A 41 29.78 3.15 -2.92
CA VAL A 41 29.36 2.81 -1.55
C VAL A 41 28.30 3.78 -1.01
N ARG A 42 28.39 5.07 -1.38
CA ARG A 42 27.42 6.09 -0.94
C ARG A 42 26.04 5.84 -1.55
N GLU A 43 25.99 5.46 -2.82
CA GLU A 43 24.74 5.10 -3.53
C GLU A 43 24.12 3.85 -2.91
N ALA A 44 24.94 2.85 -2.59
CA ALA A 44 24.48 1.63 -1.93
C ALA A 44 23.84 1.89 -0.57
N PHE A 45 24.45 2.76 0.23
CA PHE A 45 23.92 3.15 1.54
C PHE A 45 22.55 3.85 1.42
N VAL A 46 22.44 4.84 0.53
CA VAL A 46 21.18 5.57 0.31
C VAL A 46 20.08 4.63 -0.19
N ALA A 47 20.39 3.74 -1.13
CA ALA A 47 19.44 2.75 -1.62
C ALA A 47 18.96 1.81 -0.50
N GLY A 48 19.85 1.38 0.41
CA GLY A 48 19.47 0.62 1.60
C GLY A 48 18.44 1.34 2.48
N LEU A 49 18.66 2.64 2.75
CA LEU A 49 17.71 3.47 3.50
C LEU A 49 16.36 3.61 2.78
N MET A 50 16.38 3.73 1.44
CA MET A 50 15.16 3.83 0.65
C MET A 50 14.35 2.53 0.68
N VAL A 51 15.01 1.36 0.62
CA VAL A 51 14.37 0.05 0.77
C VAL A 51 13.68 -0.07 2.13
N GLU A 52 14.37 0.31 3.21
CA GLU A 52 13.81 0.24 4.57
C GLU A 52 12.56 1.13 4.70
N ARG A 53 12.57 2.33 4.13
CA ARG A 53 11.38 3.19 4.09
C ARG A 53 10.20 2.54 3.34
N GLN A 54 10.46 1.81 2.25
CA GLN A 54 9.38 1.10 1.54
C GLN A 54 8.84 -0.08 2.35
N ARG A 55 9.69 -0.80 3.08
CA ARG A 55 9.26 -1.88 3.99
C ARG A 55 8.35 -1.34 5.09
N GLN A 56 8.71 -0.23 5.71
CA GLN A 56 7.85 0.43 6.71
C GLN A 56 6.51 0.88 6.13
N ARG A 57 6.47 1.38 4.89
CA ARG A 57 5.21 1.72 4.20
C ARG A 57 4.34 0.48 3.97
N ARG A 58 4.94 -0.65 3.58
CA ARG A 58 4.24 -1.92 3.38
C ARG A 58 3.63 -2.44 4.67
N GLU A 59 4.36 -2.39 5.78
CA GLU A 59 3.88 -2.83 7.09
C GLU A 59 2.72 -1.96 7.59
N ARG A 60 2.85 -0.63 7.50
CA ARG A 60 1.73 0.28 7.84
C ARG A 60 0.48 0.02 6.99
N ALA A 61 0.64 -0.34 5.72
CA ALA A 61 -0.48 -0.71 4.85
C ALA A 61 -1.12 -2.03 5.29
N ARG A 62 -0.31 -3.03 5.66
CA ARG A 62 -0.77 -4.32 6.18
C ARG A 62 -1.54 -4.17 7.48
N GLU A 63 -1.04 -3.38 8.42
CA GLU A 63 -1.71 -3.11 9.71
C GLU A 63 -3.10 -2.47 9.52
N LYS A 64 -3.25 -1.59 8.53
CA LYS A 64 -4.53 -0.89 8.26
C LYS A 64 -5.57 -1.77 7.55
N MET A 65 -5.14 -2.79 6.82
CA MET A 65 -5.98 -3.58 5.93
C MET A 65 -7.17 -4.27 6.62
N PRO A 66 -7.01 -4.99 7.75
CA PRO A 66 -8.11 -5.75 8.35
C PRO A 66 -9.27 -4.86 8.78
N ARG A 67 -8.98 -3.68 9.34
CA ARG A 67 -10.01 -2.73 9.77
C ARG A 67 -10.80 -2.18 8.59
N LEU A 68 -10.12 -1.87 7.48
CA LEU A 68 -10.75 -1.31 6.29
C LEU A 68 -11.61 -2.36 5.56
N LEU A 69 -11.13 -3.59 5.44
CA LEU A 69 -11.89 -4.70 4.85
C LEU A 69 -13.17 -5.00 5.64
N ARG A 70 -13.09 -5.10 6.98
CA ARG A 70 -14.28 -5.26 7.82
C ARG A 70 -15.28 -4.12 7.62
N GLY A 71 -14.78 -2.89 7.46
CA GLY A 71 -15.62 -1.72 7.20
C GLY A 71 -16.28 -1.74 5.81
N LEU A 72 -15.62 -2.31 4.82
CA LEU A 72 -16.14 -2.47 3.46
C LEU A 72 -17.25 -3.51 3.42
N VAL A 73 -17.01 -4.71 3.96
CA VAL A 73 -17.98 -5.82 3.99
C VAL A 73 -19.29 -5.38 4.65
N LYS A 74 -19.21 -4.77 5.84
CA LYS A 74 -20.39 -4.22 6.55
C LYS A 74 -21.18 -3.17 5.78
N ARG A 75 -20.55 -2.46 4.83
CA ARG A 75 -21.24 -1.47 3.98
C ARG A 75 -21.76 -2.10 2.70
N GLY A 76 -21.18 -3.21 2.26
CA GLY A 76 -21.67 -4.03 1.15
C GLY A 76 -22.97 -4.71 1.53
N GLU A 77 -23.02 -5.37 2.70
CA GLU A 77 -24.25 -5.97 3.23
C GLU A 77 -25.41 -4.95 3.22
N LYS A 78 -25.20 -3.77 3.83
CA LYS A 78 -26.22 -2.72 3.94
C LYS A 78 -26.66 -2.02 2.65
N ALA A 79 -25.99 -2.25 1.54
CA ALA A 79 -26.31 -1.56 0.29
C ALA A 79 -26.92 -2.49 -0.76
N TRP A 80 -26.91 -3.80 -0.50
CA TRP A 80 -27.47 -4.83 -1.38
C TRP A 80 -28.38 -5.84 -0.64
N GLU A 81 -28.52 -5.73 0.69
CA GLU A 81 -29.73 -6.13 1.44
C GLU A 81 -30.80 -5.04 1.35
#